data_AF-A0A2V8M5I9-F1
#
_entry.id   AF-A0A2V8M5I9-F1
#
_cell.length_a   1.000
_cell.length_b   1.000
_cell.length_c   1.000
_cell.angle_alpha   90.00
_cell.angle_beta   90.00
_cell.angle_gamma   90.00
#
_symmetry.space_group_name_H-M   'P 1'
#
loop_
_entity.id
_entity.type
_entity.pdbx_description
1 polymer ?
#
loop_
_entity_poly.entity_id
_entity_poly.type
_entity_poly.pdbx_seq_one_letter_code
_entity_poly.pdbx_strand_id
1 'polypeptide(L)'
;MIFEETDKRTTKKYTVCSKYWPDGTRFRRRFTNKTLAKNVLTRIEGAIAMGTWQELKKELTEPPPEPPQDFTVREFADIYLEEYCKVATQGRISRKRR
;
A
#
# COMPACT_ATOMS: atom_id res chain seq x y z
N MET A 1 -17.14 11.40 -8.22
CA MET A 1 -18.48 11.50 -7.61
C MET A 1 -18.47 10.71 -6.30
N ILE A 2 -19.02 11.28 -5.23
CA ILE A 2 -19.10 10.64 -3.92
C ILE A 2 -20.58 10.46 -3.57
N PHE A 3 -20.97 9.27 -3.13
CA PHE A 3 -22.33 8.98 -2.70
C PHE A 3 -22.32 7.98 -1.54
N GLU A 4 -23.43 7.92 -0.81
CA GLU A 4 -23.60 6.94 0.27
C GLU A 4 -24.23 5.66 -0.28
N GLU A 5 -23.63 4.52 0.04
CA GLU A 5 -24.15 3.20 -0.29
C GLU A 5 -24.41 2.45 1.01
N THR A 6 -25.64 1.97 1.19
CA THR A 6 -25.98 1.12 2.34
C THR A 6 -25.86 -0.33 1.91
N ASP A 7 -25.03 -1.10 2.61
CA ASP A 7 -24.90 -2.52 2.33
C ASP A 7 -26.16 -3.26 2.82
N LYS A 8 -26.87 -3.90 1.89
CA LYS A 8 -28.15 -4.57 2.17
C LYS A 8 -28.01 -5.76 3.12
N ARG A 9 -26.80 -6.34 3.26
CA ARG A 9 -26.57 -7.52 4.11
C ARG A 9 -26.23 -7.17 5.55
N THR A 10 -25.59 -6.02 5.78
CA THR A 10 -25.08 -5.64 7.10
C THR A 10 -25.69 -4.34 7.63
N THR A 11 -26.54 -3.67 6.83
CA THR A 11 -27.15 -2.36 7.12
C THR A 11 -26.12 -1.25 7.40
N LYS A 12 -24.83 -1.51 7.14
CA LYS A 12 -23.75 -0.54 7.32
C LYS A 12 -23.74 0.44 6.16
N LYS A 13 -23.63 1.73 6.51
CA LYS A 13 -23.47 2.82 5.54
C LYS A 13 -22.00 3.00 5.21
N TYR A 14 -21.70 3.06 3.92
CA TYR A 14 -20.37 3.35 3.40
C TYR A 14 -20.43 4.59 2.52
N THR A 15 -19.38 5.40 2.57
CA THR A 15 -19.17 6.45 1.58
C THR A 15 -18.41 5.86 0.39
N VAL A 16 -18.98 5.92 -0.80
CA VAL A 16 -18.37 5.39 -2.02
C VAL A 16 -17.77 6.52 -2.83
N CYS A 17 -16.49 6.37 -3.18
CA CYS A 17 -15.86 7.21 -4.19
C CYS A 17 -15.89 6.47 -5.53
N SER A 18 -16.47 7.11 -6.56
CA SER A 18 -16.52 6.61 -7.92
C SER A 18 -16.03 7.67 -8.90
N LYS A 19 -15.01 7.35 -9.70
CA LYS A 19 -14.46 8.23 -10.75
C LYS A 19 -13.91 7.39 -11.92
N TYR A 20 -14.01 7.92 -13.14
CA TYR A 20 -13.36 7.34 -14.31
C TYR A 20 -11.96 7.90 -14.46
N TRP A 21 -11.02 7.01 -14.79
CA TRP A 21 -9.70 7.36 -15.26
C TRP A 21 -9.76 7.78 -16.74
N PRO A 22 -8.74 8.50 -17.25
CA PRO A 22 -8.69 8.92 -18.65
C PRO A 22 -8.70 7.77 -19.68
N ASP A 23 -8.29 6.57 -19.27
CA ASP A 23 -8.32 5.34 -20.08
C ASP A 23 -9.71 4.66 -20.13
N GLY A 24 -10.72 5.25 -19.48
CA GLY A 24 -12.07 4.69 -19.39
C GLY A 24 -12.25 3.66 -18.28
N THR A 25 -11.19 3.27 -17.56
CA THR A 25 -11.32 2.37 -16.41
C THR A 25 -11.96 3.09 -15.22
N ARG A 26 -12.68 2.34 -14.37
CA ARG A 26 -13.45 2.92 -13.26
C ARG A 26 -12.79 2.64 -11.92
N PHE A 27 -12.43 3.70 -11.19
CA PHE A 27 -12.12 3.61 -9.77
C PHE A 27 -13.41 3.63 -8.96
N ARG A 28 -13.66 2.57 -8.18
CA ARG A 28 -14.75 2.51 -7.21
C ARG A 28 -14.26 1.88 -5.91
N ARG A 29 -14.32 2.62 -4.80
CA ARG A 29 -13.91 2.11 -3.48
C ARG A 29 -14.85 2.60 -2.38
N ARG A 30 -15.15 1.71 -1.43
CA ARG A 30 -15.94 1.99 -0.23
C ARG A 30 -15.02 2.51 0.88
N PHE A 31 -15.44 3.58 1.54
CA PHE A 31 -14.76 4.20 2.66
C PHE A 31 -15.72 4.28 3.85
N THR A 32 -15.18 4.14 5.05
CA THR A 32 -15.92 4.37 6.30
C THR A 32 -16.08 5.85 6.62
N ASN A 33 -15.16 6.69 6.13
CA ASN A 33 -15.12 8.13 6.39
C ASN A 33 -15.29 8.94 5.09
N LYS A 34 -16.20 9.91 5.11
CA LYS A 34 -16.48 10.82 4.00
C LYS A 34 -15.29 11.73 3.66
N THR A 35 -14.54 12.18 4.67
CA THR A 35 -13.35 13.03 4.47
C THR A 35 -12.27 12.28 3.71
N LEU A 36 -12.03 11.00 4.04
CA LEU A 36 -11.09 10.16 3.30
C LEU A 36 -11.52 9.99 1.84
N ALA A 37 -12.82 9.73 1.59
CA ALA A 37 -13.34 9.63 0.23
C ALA A 37 -13.14 10.93 -0.58
N LYS A 38 -13.33 12.10 0.05
CA LYS A 38 -13.06 13.41 -0.57
C LYS A 38 -11.58 13.60 -0.88
N ASN A 39 -10.69 13.32 0.07
CA ASN A 39 -9.25 13.48 -0.12
C ASN A 39 -8.71 12.57 -1.24
N VAL A 40 -9.21 11.34 -1.33
CA VAL A 40 -8.84 10.44 -2.42
C VAL A 40 -9.38 10.95 -3.76
N LEU A 41 -10.62 11.47 -3.80
CA LEU A 41 -11.18 12.03 -5.03
C LEU A 41 -10.36 13.24 -5.52
N THR A 42 -10.02 14.18 -4.63
CA THR A 42 -9.21 15.35 -4.99
C THR A 42 -7.80 14.95 -5.43
N ARG A 43 -7.20 13.93 -4.80
CA ARG A 43 -5.91 13.37 -5.23
C ARG A 43 -5.99 12.78 -6.64
N ILE A 44 -7.06 12.04 -6.96
CA ILE A 44 -7.29 11.48 -8.30
C ILE A 44 -7.45 12.61 -9.33
N GLU A 45 -8.28 13.62 -9.03
CA GLU A 45 -8.51 14.75 -9.94
C GLU A 45 -7.24 15.58 -10.16
N GLY A 46 -6.46 15.80 -9.10
CA GLY A 46 -5.15 16.45 -9.20
C GLY A 46 -4.16 15.66 -10.05
N ALA A 47 -4.07 14.34 -9.87
CA ALA A 47 -3.18 13.50 -10.67
C ALA A 47 -3.60 13.42 -12.15
N ILE A 48 -4.90 13.48 -12.44
CA ILE A 48 -5.39 13.60 -13.82
C ILE A 48 -4.96 14.93 -14.43
N ALA A 49 -5.14 16.04 -13.70
CA ALA A 49 -4.75 17.37 -14.17
C ALA A 49 -3.23 17.50 -14.39
N MET A 50 -2.41 16.84 -13.55
CA MET A 50 -0.95 16.84 -13.65
C MET A 50 -0.39 15.80 -14.64
N GLY A 51 -1.22 14.90 -15.17
CA GLY A 51 -0.77 13.81 -16.04
C GLY A 51 -0.10 12.62 -15.33
N THR A 52 -0.01 12.62 -14.00
CA THR A 52 0.61 11.56 -13.17
C THR A 52 -0.37 10.48 -12.71
N TRP A 53 -1.57 10.45 -13.29
CA TRP A 53 -2.64 9.53 -12.87
C TRP A 53 -2.30 8.04 -13.02
N GLN A 54 -1.38 7.66 -13.91
CA GLN A 54 -0.95 6.26 -14.09
C GLN A 54 -0.19 5.73 -12.88
N GLU A 55 0.68 6.56 -12.28
CA GLU A 55 1.43 6.21 -11.07
C GLU A 55 0.47 6.07 -9.89
N LEU A 56 -0.43 7.04 -9.71
CA LEU A 56 -1.45 6.99 -8.67
C LEU A 56 -2.37 5.78 -8.85
N LYS A 57 -2.70 5.41 -10.10
CA LYS A 57 -3.50 4.22 -10.38
C LYS A 57 -2.78 2.95 -9.93
N LYS A 58 -1.47 2.83 -10.18
CA LYS A 58 -0.66 1.70 -9.68
C LYS A 58 -0.67 1.66 -8.15
N GLU A 59 -0.35 2.78 -7.49
CA GLU A 59 -0.35 2.89 -6.03
C GLU A 59 -1.72 2.52 -5.39
N LEU A 60 -2.83 2.89 -6.03
CA LEU A 60 -4.17 2.60 -5.51
C LEU A 60 -4.66 1.18 -5.80
N THR A 61 -4.10 0.52 -6.81
CA THR A 61 -4.49 -0.84 -7.25
C THR A 61 -3.60 -1.90 -6.62
N GLU A 62 -2.32 -1.58 -6.46
CA GLU A 62 -1.40 -2.41 -5.71
C GLU A 62 -1.91 -2.48 -4.26
N PRO A 63 -2.06 -3.69 -3.69
CA PRO A 63 -2.28 -3.80 -2.26
C PRO A 63 -1.14 -3.05 -1.57
N PRO A 64 -1.39 -2.43 -0.40
CA PRO A 64 -0.29 -1.91 0.40
C PRO A 64 0.77 -3.01 0.47
N PRO A 65 2.08 -2.69 0.31
CA PRO A 65 3.10 -3.64 0.69
C PRO A 65 2.69 -4.14 2.07
N GLU A 66 2.66 -5.47 2.23
CA GLU A 66 2.13 -6.15 3.41
C GLU A 66 2.37 -5.29 4.66
N PRO A 67 1.35 -5.10 5.54
CA PRO A 67 1.56 -4.34 6.77
C PRO A 67 2.89 -4.81 7.35
N PRO A 68 3.79 -3.91 7.80
CA PRO A 68 5.13 -4.29 8.23
C PRO A 68 4.95 -5.53 9.08
N GLN A 69 5.46 -6.68 8.61
CA GLN A 69 5.24 -7.96 9.26
C GLN A 69 5.48 -7.69 10.74
N ASP A 70 4.46 -7.92 11.57
CA ASP A 70 4.56 -7.76 13.01
C ASP A 70 5.50 -8.87 13.50
N PHE A 71 6.78 -8.75 13.17
CA PHE A 71 7.81 -9.64 13.64
C PHE A 71 7.80 -9.46 15.14
N THR A 72 7.56 -10.56 15.84
CA THR A 72 7.88 -10.59 17.25
C THR A 72 9.36 -10.23 17.40
N VAL A 73 9.76 -9.63 18.52
CA VAL A 73 11.16 -9.24 18.79
C VAL A 73 12.13 -10.41 18.53
N ARG A 74 11.64 -11.65 18.74
CA ARG A 74 12.36 -12.89 18.46
C ARG A 74 12.60 -13.13 16.97
N GLU A 75 11.57 -13.04 16.14
CA GLU A 75 11.68 -13.23 14.68
C GLU A 75 12.56 -12.15 14.04
N PHE A 76 12.44 -10.91 14.52
CA PHE A 76 13.33 -9.83 14.09
C PHE A 76 14.79 -10.10 14.47
N ALA A 77 15.04 -10.59 15.69
CA ALA A 77 16.39 -10.92 16.15
C ALA A 77 17.01 -12.06 15.32
N ASP A 78 16.22 -13.09 14.97
CA ASP A 78 16.71 -14.20 14.15
C ASP A 78 17.08 -13.74 12.73
N ILE A 79 16.24 -12.91 12.09
CA ILE A 79 16.51 -12.32 10.76
C ILE A 79 17.76 -11.42 10.82
N TYR A 80 17.83 -10.53 11.81
CA TYR A 80 18.96 -9.62 12.00
C TYR A 80 20.27 -10.37 12.22
N LEU A 81 20.25 -11.43 13.03
CA LEU A 81 21.43 -12.24 13.33
C LEU A 81 21.87 -13.06 12.11
N GLU A 82 20.93 -13.57 11.30
CA GLU A 82 21.25 -14.26 10.05
C GLU A 82 21.91 -13.32 9.03
N GLU A 83 21.38 -12.11 8.82
CA GLU A 83 21.99 -11.10 7.95
C GLU A 83 23.38 -10.68 8.42
N TYR A 84 23.54 -10.44 9.72
CA TYR A 84 24.82 -10.02 10.29
C TYR A 84 25.88 -11.14 10.25
N CYS A 85 25.47 -12.40 10.48
CA CYS A 85 26.37 -13.54 10.41
C CYS A 85 26.83 -13.90 8.99
N LYS A 86 26.05 -13.56 7.95
CA LYS A 86 26.49 -13.64 6.54
C LYS A 86 27.70 -12.74 6.27
N VAL A 87 27.78 -11.57 6.90
CA VAL A 87 28.92 -10.65 6.78
C VAL A 87 30.14 -11.12 7.58
N ALA A 88 29.94 -11.73 8.75
CA ALA A 88 31.03 -12.14 9.65
C ALA A 88 31.83 -13.37 9.15
N THR A 89 31.26 -14.20 8.27
CA THR A 89 31.93 -15.40 7.75
C THR A 89 32.84 -15.11 6.54
N GLN A 90 32.63 -14.02 5.80
CA GLN A 90 33.53 -13.60 4.71
C GLN A 90 34.87 -13.04 5.22
N GLY A 91 34.93 -12.52 6.45
CA GLY A 91 36.15 -11.94 7.04
C GLY A 91 37.16 -12.94 7.62
N ARG A 92 36.79 -14.22 7.79
CA ARG A 92 37.63 -15.21 8.51
C ARG A 92 38.41 -16.18 7.62
N ILE A 93 38.16 -16.24 6.31
CA ILE A 93 38.82 -17.22 5.42
C ILE A 93 40.11 -16.68 4.76
N SER A 94 40.41 -15.37 4.84
CA SER A 94 41.61 -14.79 4.19
C SER A 94 42.89 -14.80 5.04
N ARG A 95 42.89 -15.35 6.26
CA ARG A 95 44.09 -15.42 7.12
C ARG A 95 44.37 -16.82 7.67
N LYS A 96 44.55 -17.80 6.79
CA LYS A 96 45.47 -18.94 7.04
C LYS A 96 45.57 -19.81 5.81
N ARG A 97 46.67 -19.66 5.08
CA ARG A 97 47.51 -20.74 4.55
C ARG A 97 48.80 -20.09 4.04
N ARG A 98 49.78 -20.10 4.94
CA ARG A 98 51.20 -20.22 4.58
C ARG A 98 51.39 -21.57 3.88
#